data_AF-A0A1G0XAW8-F1
#
_entry.id   AF-A0A1G0XAW8-F1
#
_cell.length_a   1.000
_cell.length_b   1.000
_cell.length_c   1.000
_cell.angle_alpha   90.00
_cell.angle_beta   90.00
_cell.angle_gamma   90.00
#
_symmetry.space_group_name_H-M   'P 1'
#
loop_
_entity.id
_entity.type
_entity.pdbx_description
1 polymer ?
#
loop_
_entity_poly.entity_id
_entity_poly.type
_entity_poly.pdbx_seq_one_letter_code
_entity_poly.pdbx_strand_id
1 'polypeptide(L)'
;MKLKRGDDLLLRGAYSLAFGEVSITPQLLFIKRLSKSSIVDFNSPAEKFIEVDKSDQTQLNLLTVLEYDFDGIYSLVGEFAIPFIKREVNVDGLKRVFSASVGVKFSIN
;
A
#
# COMPACT_ATOMS: atom_id res chain seq x y z
N MET A 1 -19.57 10.09 1.43
CA MET A 1 -19.91 8.65 1.42
C MET A 1 -19.31 8.02 2.67
N LYS A 2 -20.13 7.45 3.57
CA LYS A 2 -19.59 6.73 4.74
C LYS A 2 -19.21 5.32 4.31
N LEU A 3 -17.97 4.94 4.58
CA LEU A 3 -17.38 3.65 4.22
C LEU A 3 -16.98 2.92 5.52
N LYS A 4 -17.43 1.68 5.66
CA LYS A 4 -16.91 0.72 6.63
C LYS A 4 -15.99 -0.24 5.90
N ARG A 5 -14.68 -0.03 6.01
CA ARG A 5 -13.70 -0.91 5.38
C ARG A 5 -13.55 -2.18 6.20
N GLY A 6 -13.48 -3.33 5.54
CA GLY A 6 -13.11 -4.57 6.22
C GLY A 6 -11.67 -4.53 6.73
N ASP A 7 -11.40 -5.30 7.77
CA ASP A 7 -10.08 -5.38 8.38
C ASP A 7 -9.06 -6.01 7.43
N ASP A 8 -7.82 -5.55 7.49
CA ASP A 8 -6.74 -6.05 6.64
C ASP A 8 -5.70 -6.81 7.46
N LEU A 9 -5.37 -8.02 7.03
CA LEU A 9 -4.17 -8.74 7.43
C LEU A 9 -3.03 -8.33 6.49
N LEU A 10 -1.91 -7.87 7.05
CA LEU A 10 -0.71 -7.50 6.30
C LEU A 10 0.46 -8.40 6.67
N LEU A 11 1.14 -8.92 5.65
CA LEU A 11 2.40 -9.65 5.79
C LEU A 11 3.44 -9.01 4.87
N ARG A 12 4.60 -8.68 5.44
CA ARG A 12 5.70 -8.04 4.73
C ARG A 12 6.97 -8.86 4.91
N GLY A 13 7.55 -9.28 3.79
CA GLY A 13 8.92 -9.79 3.74
C GLY A 13 9.81 -8.76 3.06
N ALA A 14 10.96 -8.43 3.65
CA ALA A 14 11.91 -7.48 3.10
C ALA A 14 13.33 -8.02 3.23
N TYR A 15 14.18 -7.69 2.26
CA TYR A 15 15.60 -7.99 2.32
C TYR A 15 16.38 -6.75 1.94
N SER A 16 17.22 -6.25 2.84
CA SER A 16 17.98 -5.01 2.61
C SER A 16 19.41 -5.35 2.19
N LEU A 17 19.84 -4.75 1.09
CA LEU A 17 21.18 -4.84 0.54
C LEU A 17 21.83 -3.46 0.63
N ALA A 18 23.01 -3.38 1.23
CA ALA A 18 23.76 -2.13 1.35
C ALA A 18 25.11 -2.25 0.62
N PHE A 19 25.44 -1.22 -0.16
CA PHE A 19 26.66 -1.09 -0.96
C PHE A 19 27.25 0.31 -0.76
N GLY A 20 27.96 0.50 0.36
CA GLY A 20 28.45 1.82 0.74
C GLY A 20 27.29 2.77 1.06
N GLU A 21 27.22 3.87 0.33
CA GLU A 21 26.20 4.92 0.46
C GLU A 21 24.85 4.57 -0.17
N VAL A 22 24.77 3.48 -0.94
CA VAL A 22 23.54 3.05 -1.61
C VAL A 22 22.96 1.84 -0.89
N SER A 23 21.66 1.87 -0.60
CA SER A 23 20.91 0.68 -0.20
C SER A 23 19.74 0.39 -1.14
N ILE A 24 19.45 -0.90 -1.29
CA ILE A 24 18.35 -1.42 -2.09
C ILE A 24 17.57 -2.38 -1.20
N THR A 25 16.27 -2.12 -1.04
CA THR A 25 15.40 -2.94 -0.21
C THR A 25 14.19 -3.41 -1.02
N PRO A 26 14.28 -4.55 -1.73
CA PRO A 26 13.11 -5.24 -2.24
C PRO A 26 12.23 -5.78 -1.10
N GLN A 27 10.93 -5.69 -1.30
CA GLN A 27 9.91 -6.10 -0.34
C GLN A 27 8.75 -6.77 -1.06
N LEU A 28 8.28 -7.89 -0.53
CA LEU A 28 7.00 -8.48 -0.89
C LEU A 28 5.98 -8.11 0.18
N LEU A 29 4.90 -7.47 -0.23
CA LEU A 29 3.79 -7.06 0.62
C LEU A 29 2.52 -7.79 0.22
N PHE A 30 2.12 -8.74 1.06
CA PHE A 30 0.84 -9.41 0.97
C PHE A 30 -0.19 -8.69 1.85
N ILE A 31 -1.38 -8.46 1.31
CA ILE A 31 -2.50 -7.85 2.02
C ILE A 31 -3.75 -8.67 1.73
N LYS A 32 -4.41 -9.16 2.77
CA LYS A 32 -5.71 -9.82 2.67
C LYS A 32 -6.74 -9.07 3.47
N ARG A 33 -7.81 -8.62 2.81
CA ARG A 33 -8.98 -8.13 3.50
C ARG A 33 -9.82 -9.29 4.02
N LEU A 34 -10.07 -9.30 5.32
CA LEU A 34 -10.69 -10.39 6.06
C LEU A 34 -12.23 -10.39 5.96
N SER A 35 -12.84 -9.25 5.61
CA SER A 35 -14.29 -9.10 5.48
C SER A 35 -14.66 -8.12 4.35
N LYS A 36 -15.86 -8.25 3.78
CA LYS A 36 -16.33 -7.28 2.78
C LYS A 36 -16.47 -5.89 3.39
N SER A 37 -16.09 -4.88 2.62
CA SER A 37 -16.38 -3.49 2.93
C SER A 37 -17.86 -3.19 2.71
N SER A 38 -18.40 -2.25 3.48
CA SER A 38 -19.79 -1.80 3.34
C SER A 38 -19.88 -0.28 3.17
N ILE A 39 -20.88 0.16 2.42
CA ILE A 39 -21.14 1.58 2.14
C ILE A 39 -22.55 1.94 2.61
N VAL A 40 -22.80 3.21 2.92
CA VAL A 40 -24.17 3.65 3.23
C VAL A 40 -25.06 3.52 1.99
N ASP A 41 -26.21 2.90 2.19
CA ASP A 41 -27.29 2.81 1.22
C ASP A 41 -28.08 4.12 1.22
N PHE A 42 -27.89 4.92 0.17
CA PHE A 42 -28.57 6.20 0.01
C PHE A 42 -30.05 6.06 -0.38
N ASN A 43 -30.51 4.84 -0.72
CA ASN A 43 -31.90 4.58 -1.07
C ASN A 43 -32.74 4.18 0.15
N SER A 44 -32.12 4.02 1.32
CA SER A 44 -32.79 3.65 2.56
C SER A 44 -33.08 4.89 3.41
N PRO A 45 -34.32 5.07 3.95
CA PRO A 45 -34.65 6.19 4.83
C PRO A 45 -33.95 6.11 6.20
N ALA A 46 -33.44 4.93 6.58
CA ALA A 46 -32.57 4.74 7.73
C ALA A 46 -31.11 4.55 7.30
N GLU A 47 -30.14 4.92 8.14
CA GLU A 47 -28.72 4.67 7.88
C GLU A 47 -28.45 3.16 7.87
N LYS A 48 -28.50 2.58 6.68
CA LYS A 48 -28.24 1.16 6.42
C LYS A 48 -26.93 1.04 5.66
N PHE A 49 -26.14 0.03 6.02
CA PHE A 49 -24.93 -0.32 5.29
C PHE A 49 -25.21 -1.52 4.39
N ILE A 50 -24.75 -1.43 3.14
CA ILE A 50 -24.78 -2.54 2.18
C ILE A 50 -23.37 -3.00 1.88
N GLU A 51 -23.17 -4.31 1.84
CA GLU A 51 -21.89 -4.89 1.48
C GLU A 51 -21.59 -4.61 0.01
N VAL A 52 -20.33 -4.29 -0.27
CA VAL A 52 -19.83 -4.17 -1.64
C VAL A 52 -19.27 -5.51 -2.06
N ASP A 53 -19.80 -6.07 -3.14
CA ASP A 53 -19.34 -7.36 -3.62
C ASP A 53 -17.86 -7.33 -4.04
N LYS A 54 -17.15 -8.46 -3.83
CA LYS A 54 -15.73 -8.64 -4.14
C LYS A 54 -14.77 -7.62 -3.51
N SER A 55 -15.18 -7.02 -2.39
CA SER A 55 -14.37 -6.02 -1.67
C SER A 55 -13.39 -6.65 -0.66
N ASP A 56 -13.49 -7.95 -0.40
CA ASP A 56 -12.68 -8.81 0.48
C ASP A 56 -11.39 -9.34 -0.18
N GLN A 57 -10.59 -8.41 -0.69
CA GLN A 57 -9.57 -8.70 -1.68
C GLN A 57 -8.26 -9.22 -1.13
N THR A 58 -7.55 -9.95 -1.98
CA THR A 58 -6.15 -10.33 -1.78
C THR A 58 -5.27 -9.50 -2.70
N GLN A 59 -4.17 -8.97 -2.17
CA GLN A 59 -3.18 -8.22 -2.93
C GLN A 59 -1.80 -8.79 -2.61
N LEU A 60 -0.96 -8.82 -3.64
CA LEU A 60 0.46 -9.08 -3.52
C LEU A 60 1.18 -7.99 -4.30
N ASN A 61 2.07 -7.27 -3.65
CA ASN A 61 2.82 -6.17 -4.24
C ASN A 61 4.31 -6.44 -4.08
N LEU A 62 5.06 -6.16 -5.14
CA LEU A 62 6.50 -5.97 -5.05
C LEU A 62 6.76 -4.49 -4.84
N LEU A 63 7.52 -4.16 -3.80
CA LEU A 63 8.01 -2.82 -3.53
C LEU A 63 9.53 -2.86 -3.56
N THR A 64 10.15 -1.84 -4.11
CA THR A 64 11.60 -1.65 -4.07
C THR A 64 11.87 -0.24 -3.58
N VAL A 65 12.67 -0.13 -2.52
CA VAL A 65 13.17 1.15 -2.01
C VAL A 65 14.65 1.24 -2.37
N LEU A 66 15.05 2.36 -2.96
CA LEU A 66 16.42 2.75 -3.22
C LEU A 66 16.72 3.94 -2.32
N GLU A 67 17.80 3.89 -1.56
CA GLU A 67 18.26 4.99 -0.70
C GLU A 67 19.71 5.29 -1.02
N TYR A 68 20.05 6.58 -1.16
CA TYR A 68 21.41 7.06 -1.36
C TYR A 68 21.75 8.12 -0.33
N ASP A 69 22.68 7.79 0.57
CA ASP A 69 23.17 8.66 1.64
C ASP A 69 24.31 9.55 1.12
N PHE A 70 24.11 10.87 1.08
CA PHE A 70 25.09 11.78 0.45
C PHE A 70 25.78 12.77 1.40
N ASP A 71 25.33 12.88 2.65
CA ASP A 71 25.92 13.81 3.64
C ASP A 71 25.87 13.27 5.08
N GLY A 72 25.62 11.97 5.24
CA GLY A 72 25.43 11.32 6.55
C GLY A 72 24.19 11.74 7.34
N ILE A 73 23.55 12.86 6.97
CA ILE A 73 22.31 13.38 7.56
C ILE A 73 21.15 13.45 6.55
N TYR A 74 21.46 13.44 5.25
CA TYR A 74 20.50 13.44 4.18
C TYR A 74 20.62 12.20 3.30
N SER A 75 19.47 11.69 2.88
CA SER A 75 19.37 10.57 1.95
C SER A 75 18.36 10.87 0.86
N LEU A 76 18.69 10.56 -0.39
CA LEU A 76 17.73 10.54 -1.51
C LEU A 76 17.04 9.18 -1.51
N VAL A 77 15.71 9.16 -1.48
CA VAL A 77 14.91 7.94 -1.45
C VAL A 77 14.07 7.85 -2.73
N GLY A 78 14.17 6.74 -3.44
CA GLY A 78 13.28 6.38 -4.53
C GLY A 78 12.48 5.14 -4.15
N GLU A 79 11.16 5.17 -4.33
CA GLU A 79 10.31 4.00 -4.12
C GLU A 79 9.57 3.63 -5.39
N PHE A 80 9.45 2.33 -5.63
CA PHE A 80 8.68 1.80 -6.73
C PHE A 80 7.87 0.60 -6.26
N ALA A 81 6.58 0.55 -6.62
CA ALA A 81 5.72 -0.56 -6.27
C ALA A 81 4.88 -1.02 -7.47
N ILE A 82 4.80 -2.34 -7.65
CA ILE A 82 3.95 -2.99 -8.64
C ILE A 82 3.06 -4.02 -7.92
N PRO A 83 1.73 -3.96 -8.10
CA PRO A 83 0.83 -5.04 -7.72
C PRO A 83 0.98 -6.22 -8.69
N PHE A 84 1.32 -7.40 -8.17
CA PHE A 84 1.28 -8.65 -8.93
C PHE A 84 -0.15 -9.16 -9.10
N ILE A 85 -1.00 -8.95 -8.09
CA ILE A 85 -2.42 -9.33 -8.13
C ILE A 85 -3.26 -8.05 -8.26
N LYS A 86 -4.01 -7.94 -9.36
CA LYS A 86 -4.91 -6.81 -9.61
C LYS A 86 -6.17 -6.93 -8.75
N ARG A 87 -6.65 -5.79 -8.23
CA ARG A 87 -7.93 -5.71 -7.53
C ARG A 87 -9.09 -5.63 -8.52
N GLU A 88 -10.14 -6.38 -8.28
CA GLU A 88 -11.39 -6.31 -9.06
C GLU A 88 -12.25 -5.11 -8.71
N VAL A 89 -12.20 -4.65 -7.47
CA VAL A 89 -12.98 -3.50 -6.94
C VAL A 89 -12.04 -2.62 -6.12
N ASN A 90 -12.28 -1.33 -5.99
CA ASN A 90 -11.59 -0.58 -4.94
C ASN A 90 -12.51 0.52 -4.42
N VAL A 91 -13.11 0.27 -3.26
CA VAL A 91 -14.14 1.15 -2.67
C VAL A 91 -13.56 2.45 -2.12
N ASP A 92 -12.25 2.52 -1.90
CA ASP A 92 -11.55 3.63 -1.26
C ASP A 92 -10.58 4.38 -2.19
N GLY A 93 -10.58 4.11 -3.51
CA GLY A 93 -9.74 4.86 -4.45
C GLY A 93 -9.40 4.13 -5.76
N LEU A 94 -8.30 4.54 -6.40
CA LEU A 94 -7.88 4.01 -7.71
C LEU A 94 -7.24 2.62 -7.65
N LYS A 95 -7.54 1.79 -8.65
CA LYS A 95 -6.78 0.58 -8.97
C LYS A 95 -5.45 0.99 -9.58
N ARG A 96 -4.38 0.97 -8.79
CA ARG A 96 -3.03 1.33 -9.25
C ARG A 96 -2.45 0.21 -10.11
N VAL A 97 -1.80 0.57 -11.21
CA VAL A 97 -1.02 -0.36 -12.05
C VAL A 97 0.43 -0.42 -11.57
N PHE A 98 0.94 0.71 -11.08
CA PHE A 98 2.18 0.85 -10.34
C PHE A 98 2.12 2.15 -9.52
N SER A 99 3.08 2.36 -8.63
CA SER A 99 3.37 3.65 -8.01
C SER A 99 4.86 3.88 -7.96
N ALA A 100 5.28 5.13 -8.15
CA ALA A 100 6.65 5.57 -8.00
C ALA A 100 6.67 6.84 -7.16
N SER A 101 7.68 6.98 -6.31
CA SER A 101 7.93 8.20 -5.54
C SER A 101 9.43 8.48 -5.49
N VAL A 102 9.74 9.75 -5.28
CA VAL A 102 11.09 10.22 -4.95
C VAL A 102 10.94 11.18 -3.77
N GLY A 103 11.87 11.13 -2.83
CA GLY A 103 11.85 11.94 -1.63
C GLY A 103 13.25 12.15 -1.08
N VAL A 104 13.35 13.06 -0.12
CA VAL A 104 14.57 13.27 0.66
C VAL A 104 14.25 12.98 2.11
N LYS A 105 15.10 12.18 2.75
CA LYS A 105 15.03 11.87 4.18
C LYS A 105 16.10 12.69 4.90
N PHE A 106 15.72 13.26 6.03
CA PHE A 106 16.61 13.98 6.93
C PHE A 106 16.65 13.27 8.28
N SER A 107 17.85 12.94 8.75
CA SER A 107 18.05 12.27 10.04
C SER A 107 18.56 13.28 11.07
N ILE A 108 17.81 13.40 12.18
CA ILE A 108 18.21 14.20 13.35
C ILE A 108 18.68 13.21 14.41
N ASN A 109 19.94 13.36 14.85
CA ASN A 109 20.49 12.63 16.00
C ASN A 109 20.07 13.28 17.32
#